data_AF-A0A9J2PTT7-F1
#
_entry.id   AF-A0A9J2PTT7-F1
#
_cell.length_a   1.000
_cell.length_b   1.000
_cell.length_c   1.000
_cell.angle_alpha   90.00
_cell.angle_beta   90.00
_cell.angle_gamma   90.00
#
_symmetry.space_group_name_H-M   'P 1'
#
loop_
_entity.id
_entity.type
_entity.pdbx_description
1 polymer ?
#
loop_
_entity_poly.entity_id
_entity_poly.type
_entity_poly.pdbx_seq_one_letter_code
_entity_poly.pdbx_strand_id
1 'polypeptide(L)'
;MPGLGTKEKILIEILCSRNNEELAAIRNEYQNEYGKTLEQDVIGDTSGTLQRLLVSLLQGNRDESQHVDALKANQDAHKLLAGGEKKFGTDDSIFNSILVTQNFHQLERVFVEYEKITGHGIDKAIEKEFSGDTKRGFLAIVNCIESKPRYFAKQLYDAMKGLGTRDNDLIRVIISRSEIDLALIRAEFEVMYKKPLVDFIKSDCSGAYRDALISIGLGTRDNDLIRVIISRSEIDLALIRAEFEVMYKKPLVDFIKSDCSGAYRDALISIVKGN
;
A
#
# COMPACT_ATOMS: atom_id res chain seq x y z
N MET A 1 -19.71 5.59 13.59
CA MET A 1 -18.71 4.65 14.17
C MET A 1 -18.47 4.98 15.65
N PRO A 2 -18.23 4.04 16.60
CA PRO A 2 -17.85 4.39 17.99
C PRO A 2 -16.32 4.32 18.25
N GLY A 3 -15.74 5.36 18.88
CA GLY A 3 -14.34 5.42 19.38
C GLY A 3 -13.52 6.64 18.91
N LEU A 4 -12.87 7.38 19.83
CA LEU A 4 -12.07 8.58 19.52
C LEU A 4 -10.66 8.24 18.98
N GLY A 5 -10.27 8.80 17.82
CA GLY A 5 -8.89 8.87 17.32
C GLY A 5 -8.30 7.64 16.59
N THR A 6 -8.94 6.47 16.67
CA THR A 6 -8.51 5.26 15.94
C THR A 6 -9.10 5.19 14.52
N LYS A 7 -10.23 5.86 14.29
CA LYS A 7 -10.99 5.76 13.04
C LYS A 7 -10.27 6.40 11.86
N GLU A 8 -9.66 7.56 12.07
CA GLU A 8 -9.00 8.35 11.04
C GLU A 8 -7.79 7.61 10.48
N LYS A 9 -7.04 6.88 11.33
CA LYS A 9 -5.95 6.00 10.89
C LYS A 9 -6.43 4.92 9.93
N ILE A 10 -7.54 4.27 10.27
CA ILE A 10 -8.12 3.18 9.48
C ILE A 10 -8.69 3.74 8.17
N LEU A 11 -9.41 4.85 8.23
CA LEU A 11 -9.92 5.54 7.04
C LEU A 11 -8.77 5.95 6.11
N ILE A 12 -7.68 6.50 6.63
CA ILE A 12 -6.50 6.86 5.85
C ILE A 12 -5.88 5.60 5.21
N GLU A 13 -5.64 4.55 5.98
CA GLU A 13 -5.04 3.31 5.48
C GLU A 13 -5.85 2.70 4.32
N ILE A 14 -7.17 2.59 4.50
CA ILE A 14 -8.05 2.02 3.49
C ILE A 14 -8.14 2.97 2.29
N LEU A 15 -8.58 4.21 2.49
CA LEU A 15 -8.90 5.11 1.37
C LEU A 15 -7.68 5.54 0.56
N CYS A 16 -6.48 5.60 1.16
CA CYS A 16 -5.27 5.97 0.42
C CYS A 16 -4.64 4.81 -0.36
N SER A 17 -5.00 3.56 -0.06
CA SER A 17 -4.35 2.38 -0.64
C SER A 17 -5.19 1.62 -1.67
N ARG A 18 -6.51 1.86 -1.69
CA ARG A 18 -7.46 1.17 -2.57
C ARG A 18 -7.59 1.86 -3.94
N ASN A 19 -7.85 1.05 -4.96
CA ASN A 19 -8.12 1.52 -6.31
C ASN A 19 -9.61 1.94 -6.47
N ASN A 20 -9.99 2.46 -7.64
CA ASN A 20 -11.34 2.98 -7.87
C ASN A 20 -12.42 1.89 -7.73
N GLU A 21 -12.16 0.68 -8.23
CA GLU A 21 -13.08 -0.47 -8.16
C GLU A 21 -13.28 -0.94 -6.71
N GLU A 22 -12.20 -1.13 -5.96
CA GLU A 22 -12.22 -1.48 -4.54
C GLU A 22 -12.98 -0.43 -3.72
N LEU A 23 -12.76 0.86 -3.99
CA LEU A 23 -13.48 1.95 -3.33
C LEU A 23 -14.98 1.94 -3.68
N ALA A 24 -15.33 1.66 -4.93
CA ALA A 24 -16.74 1.51 -5.32
C ALA A 24 -17.41 0.33 -4.60
N ALA A 25 -16.73 -0.81 -4.50
CA ALA A 25 -17.21 -1.97 -3.75
C ALA A 25 -17.42 -1.63 -2.26
N ILE A 26 -16.46 -0.94 -1.63
CA ILE A 26 -16.56 -0.49 -0.24
C ILE A 26 -17.76 0.43 -0.03
N ARG A 27 -17.97 1.42 -0.92
CA ARG A 27 -19.12 2.35 -0.81
C ARG A 27 -20.45 1.61 -0.91
N ASN A 28 -20.56 0.69 -1.87
CA ASN A 28 -21.78 -0.08 -2.10
C ASN A 28 -22.09 -1.00 -0.91
N GLU A 29 -21.09 -1.74 -0.42
CA GLU A 29 -21.28 -2.65 0.72
C GLU A 29 -21.64 -1.88 1.99
N TYR A 30 -20.99 -0.74 2.24
CA TYR A 30 -21.33 0.12 3.38
C TYR A 30 -22.78 0.62 3.31
N GLN A 31 -23.22 1.05 2.13
CA GLN A 31 -24.60 1.51 1.93
C GLN A 31 -25.61 0.39 2.13
N ASN A 32 -25.31 -0.83 1.66
CA ASN A 32 -26.17 -2.00 1.83
C ASN A 32 -26.32 -2.39 3.30
N GLU A 33 -25.21 -2.42 4.04
CA GLU A 33 -25.19 -2.85 5.45
C GLU A 33 -25.79 -1.80 6.39
N TYR A 34 -25.50 -0.51 6.18
CA TYR A 34 -25.84 0.55 7.13
C TYR A 34 -26.97 1.48 6.68
N GLY A 35 -27.47 1.36 5.45
CA GLY A 35 -28.58 2.16 4.94
C GLY A 35 -28.26 3.66 4.73
N LYS A 36 -26.99 4.07 4.82
CA LYS A 36 -26.50 5.43 4.58
C LYS A 36 -25.13 5.41 3.90
N THR A 37 -24.75 6.49 3.23
CA THR A 37 -23.51 6.46 2.43
C THR A 37 -22.29 6.59 3.34
N LEU A 38 -21.20 5.93 2.95
CA LEU A 38 -19.91 6.11 3.63
C LEU A 38 -19.45 7.57 3.60
N GLU A 39 -19.74 8.29 2.50
CA GLU A 39 -19.43 9.71 2.37
C GLU A 39 -20.16 10.57 3.41
N GLN A 40 -21.46 10.34 3.64
CA GLN A 40 -22.23 11.05 4.67
C GLN A 40 -21.61 10.87 6.06
N ASP A 41 -21.20 9.64 6.39
CA ASP A 41 -20.56 9.36 7.67
C ASP A 41 -19.15 9.98 7.77
N VAL A 42 -18.36 9.95 6.70
CA VAL A 42 -17.04 10.61 6.69
C VAL A 42 -17.19 12.12 6.86
N ILE A 43 -18.18 12.74 6.21
CA ILE A 43 -18.49 14.17 6.39
C ILE A 43 -18.93 14.46 7.83
N GLY A 44 -19.74 13.59 8.44
CA GLY A 44 -20.21 13.76 9.82
C GLY A 44 -19.14 13.55 10.89
N ASP A 45 -18.20 12.62 10.68
CA ASP A 45 -17.21 12.21 11.68
C ASP A 45 -15.83 12.89 11.49
N THR A 46 -15.58 13.60 10.38
CA THR A 46 -14.29 14.28 10.12
C THR A 46 -14.48 15.76 9.78
N SER A 47 -13.41 16.57 9.78
CA SER A 47 -13.50 17.99 9.42
C SER A 47 -12.24 18.50 8.71
N GLY A 48 -12.32 19.73 8.20
CA GLY A 48 -11.20 20.45 7.60
C GLY A 48 -10.59 19.74 6.39
N THR A 49 -9.26 19.81 6.28
CA THR A 49 -8.55 19.25 5.11
C THR A 49 -8.57 17.74 5.07
N LEU A 50 -8.55 17.06 6.21
CA LEU A 50 -8.70 15.61 6.24
C LEU A 50 -10.05 15.19 5.63
N GLN A 51 -11.15 15.83 6.03
CA GLN A 51 -12.47 15.54 5.45
C GLN A 51 -12.45 15.69 3.93
N ARG A 52 -11.91 16.80 3.42
CA ARG A 52 -11.80 17.02 1.96
C ARG A 52 -10.98 15.94 1.27
N LEU A 53 -9.87 15.51 1.87
CA LEU A 53 -9.03 14.44 1.35
C LEU A 53 -9.79 13.12 1.26
N LEU A 54 -10.42 12.70 2.37
CA LEU A 54 -11.14 11.42 2.43
C LEU A 54 -12.35 11.41 1.50
N VAL A 55 -13.11 12.50 1.43
CA VAL A 55 -14.24 12.63 0.49
C VAL A 55 -13.76 12.59 -0.96
N SER A 56 -12.62 13.23 -1.27
CA SER A 56 -12.05 13.22 -2.63
C SER A 56 -11.59 11.82 -3.04
N LEU A 57 -10.94 11.08 -2.13
CA LEU A 57 -10.58 9.68 -2.35
C LEU A 57 -11.83 8.82 -2.55
N LEU A 58 -12.86 9.02 -1.72
CA LEU A 58 -14.14 8.31 -1.82
C LEU A 58 -14.85 8.53 -3.15
N GLN A 59 -14.57 9.57 -3.93
CA GLN A 59 -15.14 9.68 -5.27
C GLN A 59 -14.64 8.57 -6.20
N GLY A 60 -13.45 7.99 -5.95
CA GLY A 60 -12.90 6.92 -6.77
C GLY A 60 -12.67 7.35 -8.23
N ASN A 61 -12.18 8.58 -8.41
CA ASN A 61 -11.95 9.20 -9.73
C ASN A 61 -10.46 9.36 -10.03
N ARG A 62 -9.59 8.51 -9.48
CA ARG A 62 -8.17 8.53 -9.80
C ARG A 62 -7.98 8.08 -11.26
N ASP A 63 -7.15 8.76 -12.02
CA ASP A 63 -6.68 8.22 -13.30
C ASP A 63 -5.91 6.91 -13.05
N GLU A 64 -6.37 5.80 -13.61
CA GLU A 64 -5.72 4.48 -13.49
C GLU A 64 -4.98 4.08 -14.78
N SER A 65 -4.85 5.02 -15.73
CA SER A 65 -3.99 4.82 -16.89
C SER A 65 -2.51 4.83 -16.51
N GLN A 66 -1.66 4.39 -17.43
CA GLN A 66 -0.20 4.49 -17.31
C GLN A 66 0.37 5.70 -18.06
N HIS A 67 -0.48 6.65 -18.47
CA HIS A 67 -0.05 7.78 -19.28
C HIS A 67 0.71 8.80 -18.43
N VAL A 68 1.87 9.24 -18.93
CA VAL A 68 2.70 10.26 -18.28
C VAL A 68 2.87 11.46 -19.20
N ASP A 69 2.46 12.63 -18.73
CA ASP A 69 2.71 13.93 -19.34
C ASP A 69 3.82 14.64 -18.57
N ALA A 70 5.00 14.69 -19.17
CA ALA A 70 6.19 15.30 -18.56
C ALA A 70 6.06 16.81 -18.35
N LEU A 71 5.37 17.54 -19.24
CA LEU A 71 5.16 18.97 -19.09
C LEU A 71 4.21 19.24 -17.92
N LYS A 72 3.10 18.50 -17.87
CA LYS A 72 2.15 18.58 -16.76
C LYS A 72 2.80 18.18 -15.44
N ALA A 73 3.69 17.18 -15.43
CA ALA A 73 4.40 16.76 -14.22
C ALA A 73 5.26 17.90 -13.65
N ASN A 74 6.00 18.59 -14.52
CA ASN A 74 6.80 19.74 -14.14
C ASN A 74 5.91 20.92 -13.65
N GLN A 75 4.80 21.20 -14.34
CA GLN A 75 3.84 22.22 -13.91
C GLN A 75 3.23 21.91 -12.54
N ASP A 76 2.82 20.66 -12.30
CA ASP A 76 2.22 20.24 -11.03
C ASP A 76 3.24 20.26 -9.89
N ALA A 77 4.51 19.93 -10.14
CA ALA A 77 5.60 20.11 -9.18
C ALA A 77 5.75 21.59 -8.76
N HIS A 78 5.73 22.52 -9.72
CA HIS A 78 5.76 23.96 -9.42
C HIS A 78 4.51 24.43 -8.67
N LYS A 79 3.32 23.88 -8.94
CA LYS A 79 2.09 24.17 -8.19
C LYS A 79 2.20 23.68 -6.74
N LEU A 80 2.72 22.47 -6.51
CA LEU A 80 2.95 21.94 -5.15
C LEU A 80 3.90 22.85 -4.36
N LEU A 81 5.00 23.30 -4.98
CA LEU A 81 5.94 24.22 -4.35
C LEU A 81 5.28 25.57 -4.01
N ALA A 82 4.51 26.14 -4.95
CA ALA A 82 3.81 27.40 -4.73
C ALA A 82 2.68 27.29 -3.69
N GLY A 83 2.02 26.13 -3.61
CA GLY A 83 0.93 25.86 -2.69
C GLY A 83 1.39 25.62 -1.25
N GLY A 84 2.55 24.99 -1.05
CA GLY A 84 3.10 24.64 0.26
C GLY A 84 4.09 25.65 0.84
N GLU A 85 5.13 26.05 0.10
CA GLU A 85 6.27 26.75 0.73
C GLU A 85 6.29 28.26 0.51
N LYS A 86 5.49 28.78 -0.42
CA LYS A 86 5.48 30.20 -0.80
C LYS A 86 4.36 31.03 -0.17
N LYS A 87 3.51 30.45 0.68
CA LYS A 87 2.40 31.15 1.36
C LYS A 87 2.34 30.79 2.84
N PHE A 88 2.05 31.77 3.68
CA PHE A 88 1.72 31.53 5.09
C PHE A 88 0.28 31.01 5.15
N GLY A 89 0.13 29.71 5.43
CA GLY A 89 -1.13 28.97 5.24
C GLY A 89 -1.17 28.32 3.85
N THR A 90 -1.13 26.99 3.85
CA THR A 90 -1.06 26.15 2.64
C THR A 90 -2.41 26.13 1.92
N ASP A 91 -2.37 26.18 0.58
CA ASP A 91 -3.55 25.87 -0.22
C ASP A 91 -3.68 24.36 -0.33
N ASP A 92 -4.20 23.76 0.74
CA ASP A 92 -4.40 22.32 0.89
C ASP A 92 -5.16 21.68 -0.28
N SER A 93 -5.92 22.48 -1.04
CA SER A 93 -6.66 22.03 -2.22
C SER A 93 -5.74 21.63 -3.38
N ILE A 94 -4.55 22.23 -3.50
CA ILE A 94 -3.58 21.90 -4.55
C ILE A 94 -3.00 20.50 -4.29
N PHE A 95 -2.52 20.24 -3.06
CA PHE A 95 -2.04 18.91 -2.67
C PHE A 95 -3.13 17.85 -2.88
N ASN A 96 -4.35 18.13 -2.41
CA ASN A 96 -5.47 17.21 -2.57
C ASN A 96 -5.78 16.92 -4.04
N SER A 97 -5.95 17.95 -4.88
CA SER A 97 -6.30 17.77 -6.29
C SER A 97 -5.24 16.98 -7.06
N ILE A 98 -3.95 17.24 -6.84
CA ILE A 98 -2.87 16.54 -7.54
C ILE A 98 -2.73 15.10 -7.01
N LEU A 99 -2.59 14.92 -5.69
CA LEU A 99 -2.29 13.61 -5.09
C LEU A 99 -3.45 12.62 -5.22
N VAL A 100 -4.71 13.08 -5.30
CA VAL A 100 -5.89 12.20 -5.39
C VAL A 100 -6.23 11.82 -6.83
N THR A 101 -6.10 12.74 -7.79
CA THR A 101 -6.66 12.52 -9.14
C THR A 101 -5.67 11.93 -10.13
N GLN A 102 -4.36 12.18 -9.98
CA GLN A 102 -3.36 11.75 -10.94
C GLN A 102 -3.04 10.25 -10.82
N ASN A 103 -2.69 9.62 -11.93
CA ASN A 103 -2.20 8.24 -11.90
C ASN A 103 -0.84 8.14 -11.21
N PHE A 104 -0.48 6.93 -10.78
CA PHE A 104 0.73 6.71 -9.97
C PHE A 104 2.01 7.06 -10.76
N HIS A 105 2.10 6.70 -12.03
CA HIS A 105 3.27 7.00 -12.86
C HIS A 105 3.45 8.50 -13.10
N GLN A 106 2.34 9.23 -13.27
CA GLN A 106 2.37 10.69 -13.35
C GLN A 106 2.85 11.29 -12.02
N LEU A 107 2.40 10.78 -10.88
CA LEU A 107 2.80 11.27 -9.56
C LEU A 107 4.27 10.98 -9.25
N GLU A 108 4.79 9.80 -9.61
CA GLU A 108 6.23 9.50 -9.54
C GLU A 108 7.03 10.55 -10.32
N ARG A 109 6.59 10.90 -11.53
CA ARG A 109 7.24 11.94 -12.33
C ARG A 109 7.14 13.33 -11.68
N VAL A 110 5.99 13.68 -11.10
CA VAL A 110 5.79 14.93 -10.35
C VAL A 110 6.76 14.99 -9.17
N PHE A 111 6.95 13.91 -8.42
CA PHE A 111 7.84 13.87 -7.26
C PHE A 111 9.31 14.03 -7.66
N VAL A 112 9.72 13.39 -8.76
CA VAL A 112 11.06 13.59 -9.34
C VAL A 112 11.28 15.05 -9.76
N GLU A 113 10.30 15.66 -10.44
CA GLU A 113 10.40 17.07 -10.83
C GLU A 113 10.38 18.02 -9.62
N TYR A 114 9.60 17.70 -8.59
CA TYR A 114 9.56 18.45 -7.34
C TYR A 114 10.92 18.44 -6.64
N GLU A 115 11.53 17.28 -6.47
CA GLU A 115 12.85 17.16 -5.83
C GLU A 115 13.94 17.89 -6.61
N LYS A 116 13.89 17.91 -7.95
CA LYS A 116 14.83 18.68 -8.77
C LYS A 116 14.76 20.18 -8.51
N ILE A 117 13.56 20.73 -8.26
CA ILE A 117 13.38 22.18 -8.07
C ILE A 117 13.57 22.63 -6.62
N THR A 118 13.35 21.76 -5.63
CA THR A 118 13.46 22.10 -4.19
C THR A 118 14.73 21.58 -3.53
N GLY A 119 15.35 20.53 -4.07
CA GLY A 119 16.45 19.80 -3.45
C GLY A 119 16.01 18.83 -2.34
N HIS A 120 14.71 18.59 -2.17
CA HIS A 120 14.20 17.61 -1.22
C HIS A 120 12.89 16.95 -1.68
N GLY A 121 12.60 15.75 -1.17
CA GLY A 121 11.37 15.03 -1.46
C GLY A 121 10.10 15.76 -1.01
N ILE A 122 8.98 15.38 -1.62
CA ILE A 122 7.64 15.90 -1.31
C ILE A 122 7.18 15.51 0.09
N ASP A 123 7.64 14.37 0.60
CA ASP A 123 7.43 13.87 1.96
C ASP A 123 7.88 14.90 3.01
N LYS A 124 9.07 15.47 2.85
CA LYS A 124 9.62 16.50 3.74
C LYS A 124 8.80 17.78 3.71
N ALA A 125 8.31 18.17 2.54
CA ALA A 125 7.41 19.32 2.41
C ALA A 125 6.10 19.06 3.16
N ILE A 126 5.51 17.87 2.98
CA ILE A 126 4.28 17.48 3.68
C ILE A 126 4.50 17.44 5.21
N GLU A 127 5.64 16.95 5.66
CA GLU A 127 5.99 16.88 7.08
C GLU A 127 6.07 18.24 7.77
N LYS A 128 6.56 19.25 7.02
CA LYS A 128 6.72 20.63 7.47
C LYS A 128 5.40 21.42 7.41
N GLU A 129 4.63 21.25 6.34
CA GLU A 129 3.44 22.08 6.07
C GLU A 129 2.17 21.55 6.74
N PHE A 130 2.08 20.24 7.00
CA PHE A 130 0.87 19.63 7.57
C PHE A 130 1.12 19.00 8.94
N SER A 131 0.06 18.88 9.72
CA SER A 131 0.07 18.22 11.02
C SER A 131 -1.09 17.24 11.18
N GLY A 132 -1.10 16.50 12.28
CA GLY A 132 -2.18 15.59 12.63
C GLY A 132 -2.49 14.55 11.55
N ASP A 133 -3.78 14.31 11.34
CA ASP A 133 -4.28 13.30 10.42
C ASP A 133 -4.22 13.74 8.95
N THR A 134 -4.26 15.05 8.67
CA THR A 134 -4.03 15.58 7.32
C THR A 134 -2.64 15.20 6.82
N LYS A 135 -1.60 15.42 7.64
CA LYS A 135 -0.23 14.97 7.33
C LYS A 135 -0.19 13.46 7.09
N ARG A 136 -0.84 12.70 7.97
CA ARG A 136 -0.87 11.23 7.87
C ARG A 136 -1.53 10.77 6.56
N GLY A 137 -2.60 11.42 6.13
CA GLY A 137 -3.29 11.14 4.87
C GLY A 137 -2.41 11.38 3.65
N PHE A 138 -1.81 12.56 3.53
CA PHE A 138 -0.93 12.86 2.40
C PHE A 138 0.32 11.98 2.36
N LEU A 139 0.96 11.73 3.52
CA LEU A 139 2.09 10.80 3.57
C LEU A 139 1.66 9.36 3.25
N ALA A 140 0.46 8.92 3.63
CA ALA A 140 -0.01 7.58 3.26
C ALA A 140 -0.15 7.43 1.74
N ILE A 141 -0.65 8.45 1.04
CA ILE A 141 -0.72 8.45 -0.43
C ILE A 141 0.69 8.39 -1.03
N VAL A 142 1.61 9.26 -0.60
CA VAL A 142 3.00 9.28 -1.10
C VAL A 142 3.67 7.93 -0.88
N ASN A 143 3.59 7.36 0.32
CA ASN A 143 4.16 6.04 0.62
C ASN A 143 3.53 4.92 -0.22
N CYS A 144 2.21 4.98 -0.50
CA CYS A 144 1.56 3.99 -1.35
C CYS A 144 1.99 4.09 -2.82
N ILE A 145 2.28 5.29 -3.31
CA ILE A 145 2.81 5.53 -4.66
C ILE A 145 4.25 5.02 -4.76
N GLU A 146 5.10 5.35 -3.79
CA GLU A 146 6.50 4.92 -3.77
C GLU A 146 6.65 3.40 -3.61
N SER A 147 5.94 2.81 -2.65
CA SER A 147 5.86 1.36 -2.48
C SER A 147 4.73 0.98 -1.53
N LYS A 148 3.61 0.55 -2.11
CA LYS A 148 2.48 -0.01 -1.35
C LYS A 148 2.89 -1.20 -0.45
N PRO A 149 3.75 -2.15 -0.90
CA PRO A 149 4.24 -3.21 -0.02
C PRO A 149 5.01 -2.68 1.19
N ARG A 150 5.89 -1.69 1.00
CA ARG A 150 6.65 -1.05 2.08
C ARG A 150 5.75 -0.29 3.05
N TYR A 151 4.71 0.39 2.54
CA TYR A 151 3.71 1.05 3.36
C TYR A 151 3.02 0.06 4.31
N PHE A 152 2.53 -1.07 3.79
CA PHE A 152 1.88 -2.09 4.63
C PHE A 152 2.85 -2.84 5.54
N ALA A 153 4.10 -3.06 5.12
CA ALA A 153 5.13 -3.61 5.99
C ALA A 153 5.33 -2.72 7.23
N LYS A 154 5.34 -1.39 7.03
CA LYS A 154 5.38 -0.43 8.13
C LYS A 154 4.12 -0.48 9.01
N GLN A 155 2.91 -0.63 8.42
CA GLN A 155 1.68 -0.77 9.22
C GLN A 155 1.71 -2.02 10.10
N LEU A 156 2.14 -3.16 9.55
CA LEU A 156 2.30 -4.41 10.29
C LEU A 156 3.29 -4.25 11.45
N TYR A 157 4.45 -3.65 11.18
CA TYR A 157 5.44 -3.42 12.23
C TYR A 157 4.90 -2.48 13.29
N ASP A 158 4.29 -1.38 12.89
CA ASP A 158 3.69 -0.45 13.82
C ASP A 158 2.63 -1.13 14.68
N ALA A 159 1.88 -2.11 14.15
CA ALA A 159 0.85 -2.85 14.89
C ALA A 159 1.42 -3.81 15.95
N MET A 160 2.65 -4.30 15.77
CA MET A 160 3.29 -5.26 16.68
C MET A 160 4.46 -4.65 17.49
N LYS A 161 4.84 -3.39 17.23
CA LYS A 161 5.97 -2.78 17.97
C LYS A 161 5.54 -2.37 19.38
N GLY A 162 6.41 -2.64 20.35
CA GLY A 162 6.24 -2.21 21.74
C GLY A 162 5.61 -3.30 22.61
N LEU A 163 4.97 -2.90 23.70
CA LEU A 163 4.27 -3.82 24.61
C LEU A 163 2.82 -3.98 24.15
N GLY A 164 2.48 -5.20 23.72
CA GLY A 164 1.16 -5.57 23.23
C GLY A 164 0.97 -5.31 21.73
N THR A 165 -0.11 -5.86 21.19
CA THR A 165 -0.41 -5.88 19.75
C THR A 165 -1.67 -5.04 19.47
N ARG A 166 -1.67 -4.29 18.37
CA ARG A 166 -2.91 -3.72 17.80
C ARG A 166 -3.57 -4.77 16.91
N ASP A 167 -4.23 -5.74 17.53
CA ASP A 167 -4.79 -6.91 16.85
C ASP A 167 -5.69 -6.57 15.66
N ASN A 168 -6.58 -5.58 15.80
CA ASN A 168 -7.46 -5.17 14.71
C ASN A 168 -6.71 -4.62 13.49
N ASP A 169 -5.57 -3.95 13.69
CA ASP A 169 -4.74 -3.47 12.60
C ASP A 169 -3.98 -4.64 11.94
N LEU A 170 -3.40 -5.52 12.76
CA LEU A 170 -2.68 -6.69 12.29
C LEU A 170 -3.58 -7.62 11.47
N ILE A 171 -4.77 -7.95 11.99
CA ILE A 171 -5.77 -8.77 11.31
C ILE A 171 -6.21 -8.10 10.00
N ARG A 172 -6.57 -6.82 10.04
CA ARG A 172 -7.06 -6.10 8.86
C ARG A 172 -6.02 -6.11 7.73
N VAL A 173 -4.76 -5.82 8.03
CA VAL A 173 -3.71 -5.81 7.01
C VAL A 173 -3.43 -7.22 6.50
N ILE A 174 -3.28 -8.22 7.37
CA ILE A 174 -3.03 -9.60 6.93
C ILE A 174 -4.16 -10.12 6.05
N ILE A 175 -5.42 -9.97 6.48
CA ILE A 175 -6.58 -10.45 5.73
C ILE A 175 -6.71 -9.70 4.40
N SER A 176 -6.75 -8.35 4.44
CA SER A 176 -7.03 -7.56 3.24
C SER A 176 -5.93 -7.58 2.19
N ARG A 177 -4.72 -8.03 2.53
CA ARG A 177 -3.59 -8.14 1.59
C ARG A 177 -3.23 -9.59 1.23
N SER A 178 -3.79 -10.58 1.92
CA SER A 178 -3.43 -12.01 1.78
C SER A 178 -3.48 -12.52 0.34
N GLU A 179 -4.47 -12.10 -0.44
CA GLU A 179 -4.66 -12.52 -1.84
C GLU A 179 -4.17 -11.49 -2.87
N ILE A 180 -3.48 -10.44 -2.43
CA ILE A 180 -3.09 -9.31 -3.29
C ILE A 180 -1.57 -9.21 -3.40
N ASP A 181 -0.91 -8.85 -2.29
CA ASP A 181 0.53 -8.55 -2.29
C ASP A 181 1.23 -8.88 -0.96
N LEU A 182 0.61 -9.71 -0.11
CA LEU A 182 1.19 -10.05 1.20
C LEU A 182 2.57 -10.72 1.10
N ALA A 183 2.83 -11.47 0.03
CA ALA A 183 4.18 -11.99 -0.25
C ALA A 183 5.21 -10.87 -0.44
N LEU A 184 4.85 -9.78 -1.13
CA LEU A 184 5.72 -8.63 -1.34
C LEU A 184 5.90 -7.83 -0.05
N ILE A 185 4.81 -7.65 0.71
CA ILE A 185 4.83 -7.00 2.01
C ILE A 185 5.80 -7.72 2.96
N ARG A 186 5.80 -9.06 2.96
CA ARG A 186 6.75 -9.87 3.76
C ARG A 186 8.20 -9.62 3.37
N ALA A 187 8.49 -9.60 2.07
CA ALA A 187 9.84 -9.35 1.58
C ALA A 187 10.33 -7.96 2.00
N GLU A 188 9.51 -6.91 1.82
CA GLU A 188 9.81 -5.56 2.30
C GLU A 188 9.96 -5.50 3.81
N PHE A 189 9.09 -6.17 4.56
CA PHE A 189 9.16 -6.23 6.02
C PHE A 189 10.51 -6.79 6.49
N GLU A 190 10.97 -7.89 5.91
CA GLU A 190 12.25 -8.49 6.27
C GLU A 190 13.44 -7.59 5.90
N VAL A 191 13.37 -6.92 4.74
CA VAL A 191 14.37 -5.92 4.33
C VAL A 191 14.43 -4.76 5.33
N MET A 192 13.27 -4.23 5.76
CA MET A 192 13.17 -3.08 6.66
C MET A 192 13.58 -3.40 8.09
N TYR A 193 13.10 -4.52 8.63
CA TYR A 193 13.17 -4.83 10.07
C TYR A 193 14.16 -5.95 10.40
N LYS A 194 14.88 -6.47 9.39
CA LYS A 194 15.94 -7.49 9.53
C LYS A 194 15.48 -8.76 10.23
N LYS A 195 14.19 -9.04 10.18
CA LYS A 195 13.54 -10.20 10.78
C LYS A 195 12.29 -10.55 9.96
N PRO A 196 12.03 -11.83 9.67
CA PRO A 196 10.83 -12.24 8.95
C PRO A 196 9.56 -11.82 9.70
N LEU A 197 8.52 -11.41 8.95
CA LEU A 197 7.21 -11.07 9.51
C LEU A 197 6.66 -12.20 10.41
N VAL A 198 6.88 -13.45 10.00
CA VAL A 198 6.50 -14.67 10.73
C VAL A 198 7.01 -14.67 12.15
N ASP A 199 8.30 -14.35 12.31
CA ASP A 199 8.98 -14.44 13.58
C ASP A 199 8.61 -13.26 14.47
N PHE A 200 8.13 -12.16 13.87
CA PHE A 200 7.50 -11.06 14.59
C PHE A 200 6.14 -11.48 15.15
N ILE A 201 5.26 -12.06 14.31
CA ILE A 201 3.95 -12.57 14.73
C ILE A 201 4.10 -13.66 15.80
N LYS A 202 5.08 -14.56 15.68
CA LYS A 202 5.35 -15.59 16.69
C LYS A 202 5.79 -15.03 18.04
N SER A 203 6.49 -13.91 18.06
CA SER A 203 6.94 -13.27 19.30
C SER A 203 5.83 -12.46 19.97
N ASP A 204 4.90 -11.92 19.19
CA ASP A 204 3.90 -10.96 19.68
C ASP A 204 2.51 -11.61 19.91
N CYS A 205 2.20 -12.68 19.19
CA CYS A 205 0.92 -13.38 19.26
C CYS A 205 1.09 -14.82 19.80
N SER A 206 0.02 -15.40 20.35
CA SER A 206 0.02 -16.78 20.86
C SER A 206 -1.23 -17.59 20.48
N GLY A 207 -1.14 -18.91 20.67
CA GLY A 207 -2.25 -19.85 20.49
C GLY A 207 -2.82 -19.90 19.06
N ALA A 208 -4.10 -20.28 18.96
CA ALA A 208 -4.80 -20.43 17.69
C ALA A 208 -4.85 -19.13 16.86
N TYR A 209 -4.87 -17.98 17.53
CA TYR A 209 -4.82 -16.67 16.85
C TYR A 209 -3.52 -16.49 16.07
N ARG A 210 -2.36 -16.71 16.72
CA ARG A 210 -1.05 -16.71 16.05
C ARG A 210 -1.03 -17.70 14.87
N ASP A 211 -1.51 -18.92 15.10
CA ASP A 211 -1.45 -19.98 14.10
C ASP A 211 -2.35 -19.65 12.88
N ALA A 212 -3.50 -19.01 13.11
CA ALA A 212 -4.36 -18.50 12.04
C ALA A 212 -3.70 -17.36 11.25
N LEU A 213 -3.10 -16.37 11.91
CA LEU A 213 -2.38 -15.29 11.23
C LEU A 213 -1.21 -15.80 10.39
N ILE A 214 -0.49 -16.80 10.90
CA ILE A 214 0.58 -17.47 10.16
C ILE A 214 0.00 -18.24 8.98
N SER A 215 -1.08 -19.00 9.18
CA SER A 215 -1.70 -19.78 8.10
C SER A 215 -2.21 -18.90 6.95
N ILE A 216 -2.91 -17.82 7.28
CA ILE A 216 -3.45 -16.86 6.31
C ILE A 216 -2.32 -16.07 5.64
N GLY A 217 -1.31 -15.66 6.42
CA GLY A 217 -0.26 -14.77 5.94
C GLY A 217 0.92 -15.45 5.27
N LEU A 218 1.12 -16.74 5.54
CA LEU A 218 2.34 -17.50 5.24
C LEU A 218 2.08 -18.90 4.70
N GLY A 219 0.83 -19.34 4.67
CA GLY A 219 0.45 -20.40 3.77
C GLY A 219 0.72 -19.87 2.36
N THR A 220 1.83 -20.25 1.75
CA THR A 220 1.80 -20.47 0.31
C THR A 220 0.58 -21.35 0.12
N ARG A 221 -0.50 -20.81 -0.45
CA ARG A 221 -1.46 -21.70 -1.09
C ARG A 221 -0.63 -22.27 -2.20
N ASP A 222 -0.07 -23.45 -1.97
CA ASP A 222 0.80 -24.09 -2.94
C ASP A 222 0.09 -24.13 -4.29
N ASN A 223 -1.24 -24.25 -4.27
CA ASN A 223 -2.13 -24.11 -5.41
C ASN A 223 -2.03 -22.79 -6.19
N ASP A 224 -1.81 -21.62 -5.57
CA ASP A 224 -1.72 -20.34 -6.29
C ASP A 224 -0.34 -20.16 -6.93
N LEU A 225 0.73 -20.54 -6.23
CA LEU A 225 2.08 -20.54 -6.79
C LEU A 225 2.21 -21.58 -7.91
N ILE A 226 1.64 -22.78 -7.72
CA ILE A 226 1.48 -23.81 -8.75
C ILE A 226 0.66 -23.26 -9.90
N ARG A 227 -0.50 -22.63 -9.67
CA ARG A 227 -1.38 -22.15 -10.74
C ARG A 227 -0.71 -21.08 -11.58
N VAL A 228 -0.01 -20.13 -10.95
CA VAL A 228 0.78 -19.10 -11.67
C VAL A 228 1.94 -19.75 -12.42
N ILE A 229 2.73 -20.62 -11.78
CA ILE A 229 3.89 -21.25 -12.41
C ILE A 229 3.46 -22.17 -13.56
N ILE A 230 2.44 -23.01 -13.39
CA ILE A 230 1.92 -23.90 -14.44
C ILE A 230 1.32 -23.09 -15.59
N SER A 231 0.39 -22.17 -15.32
CA SER A 231 -0.28 -21.43 -16.40
C SER A 231 0.64 -20.52 -17.20
N ARG A 232 1.73 -20.03 -16.60
CA ARG A 232 2.69 -19.14 -17.25
C ARG A 232 3.94 -19.85 -17.76
N SER A 233 4.22 -21.08 -17.30
CA SER A 233 5.36 -21.89 -17.75
C SER A 233 5.39 -22.12 -19.26
N GLU A 234 4.22 -22.21 -19.89
CA GLU A 234 4.08 -22.42 -21.33
C GLU A 234 4.00 -21.11 -22.13
N ILE A 235 3.88 -19.94 -21.48
CA ILE A 235 3.58 -18.66 -22.13
C ILE A 235 4.77 -17.69 -22.05
N ASP A 236 5.20 -17.34 -20.84
CA ASP A 236 6.12 -16.20 -20.65
C ASP A 236 6.95 -16.28 -19.36
N LEU A 237 7.12 -17.47 -18.78
CA LEU A 237 7.89 -17.67 -17.55
C LEU A 237 9.33 -17.14 -17.64
N ALA A 238 9.93 -17.16 -18.83
CA ALA A 238 11.24 -16.56 -19.05
C ALA A 238 11.26 -15.04 -18.80
N LEU A 239 10.24 -14.33 -19.26
CA LEU A 239 10.08 -12.89 -19.03
C LEU A 239 9.80 -12.61 -17.54
N ILE A 240 8.91 -13.39 -16.93
CA ILE A 240 8.60 -13.27 -15.50
C ILE A 240 9.86 -13.45 -14.65
N ARG A 241 10.71 -14.43 -14.95
CA ARG A 241 11.99 -14.62 -14.25
C ARG A 241 12.88 -13.39 -14.36
N ALA A 242 13.00 -12.83 -15.57
CA ALA A 242 13.84 -11.66 -15.82
C ALA A 242 13.31 -10.42 -15.10
N GLU A 243 12.00 -10.15 -15.18
CA GLU A 243 11.38 -9.03 -14.46
C GLU A 243 11.47 -9.21 -12.94
N PHE A 244 11.26 -10.43 -12.44
CA PHE A 244 11.42 -10.77 -11.03
C PHE A 244 12.85 -10.51 -10.57
N GLU A 245 13.87 -10.94 -11.32
CA GLU A 245 15.26 -10.72 -10.95
C GLU A 245 15.66 -9.23 -11.02
N VAL A 246 15.13 -8.48 -11.99
CA VAL A 246 15.30 -7.03 -12.06
C VAL A 246 14.68 -6.35 -10.84
N MET A 247 13.48 -6.77 -10.44
CA MET A 247 12.71 -6.19 -9.35
C MET A 247 13.31 -6.53 -7.98
N TYR A 248 13.66 -7.79 -7.74
CA TYR A 248 14.05 -8.30 -6.42
C TYR A 248 15.54 -8.53 -6.25
N LYS A 249 16.35 -8.28 -7.30
CA LYS A 249 17.81 -8.49 -7.32
C LYS A 249 18.24 -9.89 -6.87
N LYS A 250 17.34 -10.87 -7.02
CA LYS A 250 17.56 -12.28 -6.71
C LYS A 250 16.77 -13.17 -7.69
N PRO A 251 17.29 -14.35 -8.05
CA PRO A 251 16.58 -15.28 -8.93
C PRO A 251 15.29 -15.82 -8.28
N LEU A 252 14.22 -15.95 -9.06
CA LEU A 252 12.95 -16.55 -8.63
C LEU A 252 13.14 -17.96 -8.02
N VAL A 253 14.09 -18.73 -8.55
CA VAL A 253 14.43 -20.07 -8.04
C VAL A 253 14.89 -20.03 -6.58
N ASP A 254 15.60 -18.99 -6.17
CA ASP A 254 16.11 -18.90 -4.80
C ASP A 254 15.00 -18.55 -3.81
N PHE A 255 13.98 -17.80 -4.27
CA PHE A 255 12.75 -17.58 -3.52
C PHE A 255 11.96 -18.89 -3.34
N ILE A 256 11.84 -19.71 -4.39
CA ILE A 256 11.18 -21.03 -4.29
C ILE A 256 11.92 -21.95 -3.32
N LYS A 257 13.25 -21.89 -3.28
CA LYS A 257 14.04 -22.70 -2.34
C LYS A 257 13.86 -22.27 -0.88
N SER A 258 13.64 -20.98 -0.61
CA SER A 258 13.43 -20.49 0.75
C SER A 258 12.01 -20.76 1.23
N ASP A 259 11.03 -20.68 0.34
CA ASP A 259 9.60 -20.65 0.72
C ASP A 259 8.90 -22.00 0.51
N CYS A 260 9.47 -22.93 -0.26
CA CYS A 260 8.91 -24.26 -0.50
C CYS A 260 9.84 -25.38 0.00
N SER A 261 9.27 -26.54 0.32
CA SER A 261 10.06 -27.72 0.76
C SER A 261 9.61 -29.03 0.11
N GLY A 262 10.45 -30.07 0.23
CA GLY A 262 10.15 -31.42 -0.25
C GLY A 262 9.98 -31.55 -1.77
N ALA A 263 9.27 -32.61 -2.19
CA ALA A 263 9.00 -32.91 -3.59
C ALA A 263 8.27 -31.76 -4.32
N TYR A 264 7.51 -30.96 -3.58
CA TYR A 264 6.81 -29.79 -4.08
C TYR A 264 7.77 -28.69 -4.55
N ARG A 265 8.75 -28.32 -3.72
CA ARG A 265 9.83 -27.39 -4.10
C ARG A 265 10.55 -27.86 -5.36
N ASP A 266 10.89 -29.15 -5.40
CA ASP A 266 11.70 -29.71 -6.47
C ASP A 266 10.94 -29.71 -7.81
N ALA A 267 9.62 -29.94 -7.78
CA ALA A 267 8.75 -29.81 -8.95
C ALA A 267 8.69 -28.35 -9.47
N LEU A 268 8.47 -27.36 -8.59
CA LEU A 268 8.43 -25.95 -8.99
C LEU A 268 9.76 -25.45 -9.55
N ILE A 269 10.88 -25.84 -8.94
CA ILE A 269 12.22 -25.50 -9.45
C ILE A 269 12.42 -26.09 -10.85
N SER A 270 11.94 -27.31 -11.09
CA SER A 270 12.04 -27.95 -12.41
C SER A 270 11.25 -27.18 -13.47
N ILE A 271 10.00 -26.79 -13.15
CA ILE A 271 9.17 -25.98 -14.05
C ILE A 271 9.82 -24.61 -14.32
N VAL A 272 10.34 -23.95 -13.28
CA VAL A 272 10.91 -22.60 -13.38
C VAL A 272 12.26 -22.57 -14.07
N LYS A 273 13.06 -23.63 -13.97
CA LYS A 273 14.29 -23.72 -14.76
C LYS A 273 14.01 -23.98 -16.24
N GLY A 274 12.83 -24.50 -16.56
CA GLY A 274 12.53 -25.09 -17.87
C GLY A 274 13.26 -26.43 -17.99
N ASN A 275 12.58 -27.44 -18.53
CA ASN A 275 13.22 -28.73 -18.83
C ASN A 275 14.47 -28.55 -19.70
#